data_AF-A0A091EMZ4-F1
#
_entry.id   AF-A0A091EMZ4-F1
#
_cell.length_a   1.000
_cell.length_b   1.000
_cell.length_c   1.000
_cell.angle_alpha   90.00
_cell.angle_beta   90.00
_cell.angle_gamma   90.00
#
_symmetry.space_group_name_H-M   'P 1'
#
loop_
_entity.id
_entity.type
_entity.pdbx_description
1 polymer ?
#
loop_
_entity_poly.entity_id
_entity_poly.type
_entity_poly.pdbx_seq_one_letter_code
_entity_poly.pdbx_strand_id
1 'polypeptide(L)' 'NDSKLHQGRFRLDIGKHFFTKRVVKHWNRLSREMVDAPQFSVFKRHL' A
#
# COMPACT_ATOMS: atom_id res chain seq x y z
N ASN A 1 18.19 25.92 17.20
CA ASN A 1 17.55 24.71 17.76
C ASN A 1 16.84 23.90 16.65
N ASP A 2 17.31 24.03 15.41
CA ASP A 2 16.53 23.74 14.20
C ASP A 2 16.87 22.39 13.58
N SER A 3 18.10 21.92 13.77
CA SER A 3 18.56 20.63 13.24
C SER A 3 17.75 19.43 13.75
N LYS A 4 17.23 19.48 14.99
CA LYS A 4 16.41 18.42 15.58
C LYS A 4 15.03 18.30 14.92
N LEU A 5 14.44 19.40 14.46
CA LEU A 5 13.14 19.40 13.77
C LEU A 5 13.25 18.79 12.37
N HIS A 6 14.32 19.12 11.64
CA HIS A 6 14.60 18.55 10.33
C HIS A 6 14.90 17.05 10.40
N GLN A 7 15.64 16.60 11.42
CA GLN A 7 15.94 15.19 11.62
C GLN A 7 14.69 14.36 11.98
N GLY A 8 13.77 14.92 12.79
CA GLY A 8 12.48 14.29 13.10
C GLY A 8 11.57 14.16 11.87
N ARG A 9 11.49 15.22 11.05
CA ARG A 9 10.74 15.19 9.77
C ARG A 9 11.31 14.18 8.79
N PHE A 10 12.64 14.11 8.66
CA PHE A 10 13.30 13.15 7.79
C PHE A 10 13.00 11.69 8.19
N ARG A 11 13.06 11.37 9.49
CA ARG A 11 12.69 10.04 10.00
C ARG A 11 11.22 9.71 9.74
N LEU A 12 10.32 10.67 9.93
CA LEU A 12 8.89 10.51 9.66
C LEU A 12 8.61 10.27 8.17
N ASP A 13 9.23 11.04 7.29
CA ASP A 13 9.02 10.94 5.85
C ASP A 13 9.49 9.59 5.29
N ILE A 14 10.66 9.11 5.75
CA ILE A 14 11.17 7.77 5.41
C ILE A 14 10.19 6.68 5.88
N GLY A 15 9.72 6.78 7.13
CA GLY A 15 8.78 5.80 7.69
C GLY A 15 7.47 5.76 6.90
N LYS A 16 6.93 6.92 6.53
CA LYS A 16 5.71 7.06 5.74
C LYS A 16 5.89 6.49 4.34
N HIS A 17 6.98 6.82 3.66
CA HIS A 17 7.26 6.35 2.30
C HIS A 17 7.46 4.83 2.24
N PHE A 18 8.12 4.25 3.25
CA PHE A 18 8.31 2.81 3.35
C PHE A 18 7.00 2.07 3.66
N PHE A 19 6.17 2.63 4.54
CA PHE A 19 4.86 2.07 4.84
C PHE A 19 3.96 2.09 3.61
N THR A 20 3.87 3.21 2.89
CA THR A 20 3.11 3.31 1.64
C THR A 20 3.59 2.30 0.60
N LYS A 21 4.90 2.16 0.39
CA LYS A 21 5.44 1.16 -0.55
C LYS A 21 5.09 -0.27 -0.16
N ARG A 22 5.16 -0.63 1.13
CA ARG A 22 4.77 -1.97 1.62
C ARG A 22 3.27 -2.22 1.46
N VAL A 23 2.44 -1.24 1.82
CA VAL A 23 0.98 -1.32 1.67
C VAL A 23 0.60 -1.47 0.20
N VAL A 24 1.13 -0.64 -0.69
CA VAL A 24 0.86 -0.71 -2.14
C VAL A 24 1.31 -2.05 -2.73
N LYS A 25 2.47 -2.57 -2.33
CA LYS A 25 2.93 -3.90 -2.78
C LYS A 25 2.02 -5.02 -2.28
N HIS A 26 1.57 -4.94 -1.03
CA HIS A 26 0.65 -5.93 -0.45
C HIS A 26 -0.72 -5.89 -1.12
N TRP A 27 -1.28 -4.69 -1.30
CA TRP A 27 -2.53 -4.48 -2.03
C TRP A 27 -2.45 -4.94 -3.48
N ASN A 28 -1.34 -4.73 -4.19
CA ASN A 28 -1.19 -5.23 -5.56
C ASN A 28 -1.16 -6.76 -5.63
N ARG A 29 -0.56 -7.45 -4.64
CA ARG A 29 -0.60 -8.93 -4.58
C ARG A 29 -2.00 -9.43 -4.25
N LEU A 30 -2.61 -8.84 -3.22
CA LEU A 30 -3.94 -9.22 -2.77
C LEU A 30 -5.00 -8.93 -3.83
N SER A 31 -4.95 -7.79 -4.50
CA SER A 31 -5.86 -7.45 -5.60
C SER A 31 -5.74 -8.43 -6.75
N ARG A 32 -4.53 -8.88 -7.09
CA ARG A 32 -4.32 -9.90 -8.13
C ARG A 32 -4.92 -11.25 -7.73
N GLU A 33 -4.65 -11.71 -6.52
CA GLU A 33 -5.25 -12.94 -5.99
C GLU A 33 -6.78 -12.84 -5.89
N MET A 34 -7.30 -11.67 -5.54
CA MET A 34 -8.74 -11.42 -5.40
C MET A 34 -9.43 -11.33 -6.77
N VAL A 35 -8.75 -10.81 -7.81
CA VAL A 35 -9.24 -10.76 -9.20
C VAL A 35 -9.18 -12.15 -9.85
N ASP A 36 -8.13 -12.92 -9.60
CA ASP A 36 -7.98 -14.30 -10.09
C ASP A 36 -8.82 -15.32 -9.29
N ALA A 37 -9.37 -14.93 -8.13
CA ALA A 37 -10.25 -15.79 -7.36
C ALA A 37 -11.59 -16.05 -8.10
N PRO A 38 -12.11 -17.29 -8.05
CA PRO A 38 -13.40 -17.64 -8.67
C PRO A 38 -14.55 -16.71 -8.25
N GLN A 39 -14.48 -16.14 -7.04
CA GLN A 39 -15.50 -15.23 -6.53
C GLN A 39 -15.69 -13.96 -7.38
N PHE A 40 -14.62 -13.39 -7.94
CA PHE A 40 -14.69 -12.13 -8.69
C PHE A 40 -15.09 -12.35 -10.16
N SER A 41 -14.67 -13.48 -10.73
CA SER A 41 -15.09 -13.92 -12.06
C SER A 41 -16.60 -14.25 -12.11
N VAL A 42 -17.14 -14.82 -11.03
CA VAL A 42 -18.58 -15.06 -10.88
C VAL A 42 -19.35 -13.76 -10.65
N PHE A 43 -18.75 -12.78 -9.96
CA PHE A 43 -19.36 -11.45 -9.75
C PHE A 43 -19.47 -10.63 -11.04
N LYS A 44 -18.55 -10.80 -12.00
CA LYS A 44 -18.61 -10.15 -13.32
C LYS A 44 -19.58 -10.79 -14.30
N ARG A 45 -20.20 -11.94 -13.98
CA ARG A 45 -21.12 -12.67 -14.87
C ARG A 45 -22.60 -12.25 -14.71
N HIS A 46 -22.89 -11.27 -13.85
CA HIS A 46 -24.25 -10.81 -13.57
C HIS A 46 -24.59 -9.42 -14.15
N LEU A 47 -23.85 -8.95 -15.16
CA LEU A 47 -24.19 -7.79 -15.98
C LEU A 47 -24.15 -8.15 -17.46
#